data_AF-A0A409WKQ2-F1
#
_entry.id   AF-A0A409WKQ2-F1
#
_cell.length_a   1.000
_cell.length_b   1.000
_cell.length_c   1.000
_cell.angle_alpha   90.00
_cell.angle_beta   90.00
_cell.angle_gamma   90.00
#
_symmetry.space_group_name_H-M   'P 1'
#
loop_
_entity.id
_entity.type
_entity.pdbx_description
1 polymer ?
#
loop_
_entity_poly.entity_id
_entity_poly.type
_entity_poly.pdbx_seq_one_letter_code
_entity_poly.pdbx_strand_id
1 'polypeptide(L)'
;MSDLISISSTLAASLTTSYPVENFLWIVKLVRPLDNLRSPRVFLASMGSVYDSTTDTVEVVVKMASSPTAISELEAEDGTYRQLDGLQGKSIPECYGLYNGMIDGVPYKCLLLEYCNPDKGLAVTYNEKLRCDIMLRMAAIHALGIVHGNITDSTHIIVQDGMPRIISFSKAVFHKRVCHGIPFVHCSNGRTLRAPCCPELAGIASCYGFNRGYPPISE
;
A
#
# COMPACT_ATOMS: atom_id res chain seq x y z
N MET A 1 29.30 25.95 2.54
CA MET A 1 28.22 25.91 1.53
C MET A 1 27.62 24.52 1.60
N SER A 2 26.31 24.42 1.75
CA SER A 2 25.58 23.16 1.87
C SER A 2 24.43 23.25 0.89
N ASP A 3 24.50 22.48 -0.19
CA ASP A 3 23.56 22.61 -1.30
C ASP A 3 22.20 22.07 -0.91
N LEU A 4 21.37 22.99 -0.38
CA LEU A 4 19.93 22.84 -0.32
C LEU A 4 19.44 22.68 -1.76
N ILE A 5 19.29 21.44 -2.20
CA ILE A 5 18.59 21.10 -3.43
C ILE A 5 17.16 21.61 -3.27
N SER A 6 16.93 22.81 -3.78
CA SER A 6 15.60 23.40 -3.83
C SER A 6 14.78 22.58 -4.81
N ILE A 7 13.99 21.63 -4.30
CA ILE A 7 12.96 20.92 -5.05
C ILE A 7 11.77 21.87 -5.28
N SER A 8 12.09 23.00 -5.90
CA SER A 8 11.18 23.93 -6.56
C SER A 8 10.94 23.51 -8.02
N SER A 9 11.27 22.25 -8.37
CA SER A 9 10.58 21.55 -9.43
C SER A 9 9.12 21.37 -9.01
N THR A 10 8.28 22.33 -9.41
CA THR A 10 6.88 22.04 -9.69
C THR A 10 6.89 20.83 -10.62
N LEU A 11 6.45 19.67 -10.13
CA LEU A 11 6.42 18.44 -10.92
C LEU A 11 5.19 18.47 -11.84
N ALA A 12 5.15 19.51 -12.68
CA ALA A 12 4.38 19.60 -13.91
C ALA A 12 4.95 18.64 -14.97
N ALA A 13 5.25 17.40 -14.54
CA ALA A 13 5.12 16.29 -15.44
C ALA A 13 3.68 16.31 -15.92
N SER A 14 3.49 16.37 -17.24
CA SER A 14 2.22 15.96 -17.83
C SER A 14 2.11 14.46 -17.56
N LEU A 15 1.51 14.11 -16.42
CA LEU A 15 1.34 12.74 -15.93
C LEU A 15 0.34 12.04 -16.85
N THR A 16 0.85 11.63 -18.01
CA THR A 16 0.07 10.95 -19.04
C THR A 16 -0.21 9.53 -18.57
N THR A 17 -1.48 9.28 -18.28
CA THR A 17 -2.02 7.96 -17.97
C THR A 17 -1.75 7.01 -19.13
N SER A 18 -1.49 5.74 -18.84
CA SER A 18 -1.42 4.68 -19.86
C SER A 18 -2.79 4.24 -20.40
N TYR A 19 -3.87 4.87 -19.94
CA TYR A 19 -5.26 4.55 -20.26
C TYR A 19 -6.09 5.83 -20.43
N PRO A 20 -7.14 5.82 -21.27
CA PRO A 20 -8.05 6.96 -21.42
C PRO A 20 -8.96 7.06 -20.18
N VAL A 21 -8.56 7.93 -19.25
CA VAL A 21 -9.41 8.46 -18.18
C VAL A 21 -9.73 9.91 -18.53
N GLU A 22 -10.85 10.44 -18.05
CA GLU A 22 -11.26 11.83 -18.31
C GLU A 22 -10.18 12.83 -17.86
N ASN A 23 -10.10 13.99 -18.53
CA ASN A 23 -8.98 14.94 -18.47
C ASN A 23 -8.88 15.74 -17.14
N PHE A 24 -8.83 15.06 -16.01
CA PHE A 24 -8.53 15.65 -14.71
C PHE A 24 -7.03 15.89 -14.58
N LEU A 25 -6.61 17.14 -14.82
CA LEU A 25 -5.23 17.55 -14.66
C LEU A 25 -4.91 17.79 -13.17
N TRP A 26 -4.19 16.84 -12.58
CA TRP A 26 -3.71 16.90 -11.20
C TRP A 26 -2.27 17.42 -11.15
N ILE A 27 -1.97 18.33 -10.23
CA ILE A 27 -0.59 18.62 -9.80
C ILE A 27 -0.24 17.71 -8.64
N VAL A 28 0.91 17.05 -8.72
CA VAL A 28 1.52 16.30 -7.62
C VAL A 28 2.84 16.96 -7.26
N LYS A 29 2.94 17.44 -6.02
CA LYS A 29 4.15 18.08 -5.49
C LYS A 29 4.78 17.18 -4.44
N LEU A 30 6.00 16.69 -4.70
CA LEU A 30 6.78 15.93 -3.72
C LEU A 30 7.07 16.80 -2.49
N VAL A 31 6.86 16.24 -1.30
CA VAL A 31 7.04 16.92 -0.01
C VAL A 31 8.31 16.42 0.69
N ARG A 32 8.46 15.10 0.82
CA ARG A 32 9.61 14.45 1.48
C ARG A 32 9.72 12.97 1.10
N PRO A 33 10.91 12.34 1.17
CA PRO A 33 11.01 10.88 1.13
C PRO A 33 10.34 10.21 2.34
N LEU A 34 9.97 8.95 2.15
CA LEU A 34 9.44 8.03 3.17
C LEU A 34 10.41 6.88 3.46
N ASP A 35 11.30 6.54 2.52
CA ASP A 35 12.39 5.57 2.71
C ASP A 35 13.75 6.24 2.96
N ASN A 36 14.49 5.78 3.97
CA ASN A 36 15.81 6.32 4.36
C ASN A 36 16.96 5.87 3.43
N LEU A 37 16.68 5.62 2.15
CA LEU A 37 17.66 5.15 1.17
C LEU A 37 18.45 6.33 0.56
N ARG A 38 19.68 6.07 0.10
CA ARG A 38 20.52 7.08 -0.60
C ARG A 38 19.90 7.60 -1.90
N SER A 39 18.92 6.88 -2.45
CA SER A 39 18.09 7.30 -3.57
C SER A 39 16.67 6.82 -3.26
N PRO A 40 15.88 7.64 -2.53
CA PRO A 40 14.56 7.23 -2.09
C PRO A 40 13.66 6.91 -3.29
N ARG A 41 12.89 5.83 -3.18
CA ARG A 41 11.90 5.43 -4.19
C ARG A 41 10.47 5.75 -3.78
N VAL A 42 10.24 6.14 -2.53
CA VAL A 42 8.91 6.34 -1.96
C VAL A 42 8.83 7.73 -1.35
N PHE A 43 7.91 8.55 -1.82
CA PHE A 43 7.76 9.94 -1.38
C PHE A 43 6.36 10.20 -0.85
N LEU A 44 6.27 11.04 0.17
CA LEU A 44 5.05 11.77 0.49
C LEU A 44 4.94 12.94 -0.48
N ALA A 45 3.75 13.16 -1.03
CA ALA A 45 3.42 14.27 -1.90
C ALA A 45 2.04 14.85 -1.57
N SER A 46 1.78 16.08 -2.01
CA SER A 46 0.45 16.68 -2.02
C SER A 46 -0.12 16.64 -3.44
N MET A 47 -1.33 16.10 -3.62
CA MET A 47 -2.05 16.06 -4.90
C MET A 47 -3.24 17.01 -4.88
N GLY A 48 -3.43 17.82 -5.93
CA GLY A 48 -4.53 18.77 -6.04
C GLY A 48 -4.93 19.07 -7.49
N SER A 49 -6.15 19.56 -7.70
CA SER A 49 -6.69 19.92 -9.01
C SER A 49 -6.00 21.17 -9.58
N VAL A 50 -5.80 21.24 -10.90
CA VAL A 50 -5.38 22.48 -11.59
C VAL A 50 -6.54 23.45 -11.84
N TYR A 51 -7.77 22.94 -11.89
CA TYR A 51 -8.95 23.72 -12.28
C TYR A 51 -9.77 24.23 -11.09
N ASP A 52 -9.53 23.72 -9.89
CA ASP A 52 -10.17 24.19 -8.67
C ASP A 52 -9.25 25.20 -7.96
N SER A 53 -9.82 26.30 -7.48
CA SER A 53 -9.09 27.33 -6.72
C SER A 53 -9.13 27.11 -5.22
N THR A 54 -9.84 26.07 -4.74
CA THR A 54 -9.71 25.57 -3.37
C THR A 54 -8.30 25.03 -3.13
N THR A 55 -7.79 25.23 -1.92
CA THR A 55 -6.47 24.75 -1.49
C THR A 55 -6.46 23.29 -1.06
N ASP A 56 -7.48 22.52 -1.46
CA ASP A 56 -7.79 21.19 -0.91
C ASP A 56 -6.93 20.12 -1.58
N THR A 57 -5.67 20.06 -1.17
CA THR A 57 -4.73 19.01 -1.56
C THR A 57 -4.83 17.81 -0.63
N VAL A 58 -4.89 16.60 -1.19
CA VAL A 58 -4.79 15.35 -0.43
C VAL A 58 -3.33 14.90 -0.30
N GLU A 59 -2.95 14.29 0.83
CA GLU A 59 -1.65 13.63 0.99
C GLU A 59 -1.65 12.29 0.24
N VAL A 60 -0.63 12.05 -0.60
CA VAL A 60 -0.49 10.82 -1.40
C VAL A 60 0.94 10.25 -1.29
N VAL A 61 1.06 8.94 -1.50
CA VAL A 61 2.36 8.28 -1.68
C VAL A 61 2.68 8.19 -3.17
N VAL A 62 3.88 8.62 -3.56
CA VAL A 62 4.42 8.45 -4.90
C VAL A 62 5.57 7.44 -4.85
N LYS A 63 5.38 6.27 -5.46
CA LYS A 63 6.45 5.29 -5.71
C LYS A 63 7.06 5.54 -7.09
N MET A 64 8.39 5.63 -7.19
CA MET A 64 9.10 6.03 -8.42
C MET A 64 10.13 4.99 -8.88
N ALA A 65 10.22 4.78 -10.19
CA ALA A 65 11.18 3.86 -10.82
C ALA A 65 11.65 4.35 -12.20
N SER A 66 12.95 4.20 -12.50
CA SER A 66 13.55 4.52 -13.82
C SER A 66 14.36 3.39 -14.46
N SER A 67 14.83 2.39 -13.70
CA SER A 67 15.47 1.22 -14.32
C SER A 67 14.41 0.27 -14.88
N PRO A 68 14.66 -0.44 -16.01
CA PRO A 68 13.67 -1.33 -16.62
C PRO A 68 13.11 -2.40 -15.65
N THR A 69 13.96 -2.94 -14.77
CA THR A 69 13.55 -3.89 -13.74
C THR A 69 12.60 -3.24 -12.72
N ALA A 70 12.96 -2.07 -12.18
CA ALA A 70 12.14 -1.40 -11.18
C ALA A 70 10.81 -0.87 -11.77
N ILE A 71 10.81 -0.49 -13.06
CA ILE A 71 9.60 -0.14 -13.80
C ILE A 71 8.68 -1.36 -13.90
N SER A 72 9.20 -2.52 -14.27
CA SER A 72 8.42 -3.76 -14.37
C SER A 72 7.89 -4.25 -13.01
N GLU A 73 8.68 -4.10 -11.92
CA GLU A 73 8.19 -4.34 -10.55
C GLU A 73 7.03 -3.39 -10.18
N LEU A 74 7.09 -2.12 -10.60
CA LEU A 74 6.07 -1.11 -10.30
C LEU A 74 4.79 -1.32 -11.13
N GLU A 75 4.92 -1.79 -12.38
CA GLU A 75 3.80 -2.22 -13.23
C GLU A 75 3.09 -3.45 -12.67
N ALA A 76 3.83 -4.40 -12.09
CA ALA A 76 3.25 -5.56 -11.41
C ALA A 76 2.52 -5.18 -10.11
N GLU A 77 3.02 -4.19 -9.36
CA GLU A 77 2.33 -3.67 -8.18
C GLU A 77 1.03 -2.92 -8.56
N ASP A 78 1.07 -2.02 -9.54
CA ASP A 78 -0.11 -1.34 -10.13
C ASP A 78 -1.16 -2.36 -10.64
N GLY A 79 -0.72 -3.36 -11.42
CA GLY A 79 -1.57 -4.44 -11.87
C GLY A 79 -2.20 -5.26 -10.72
N THR A 80 -1.57 -5.29 -9.55
CA THR A 80 -2.13 -5.94 -8.35
C THR A 80 -3.19 -5.06 -7.68
N TYR A 81 -2.95 -3.74 -7.51
CA TYR A 81 -3.96 -2.83 -6.96
C TYR A 81 -5.28 -2.85 -7.76
N ARG A 82 -5.20 -2.94 -9.09
CA ARG A 82 -6.38 -3.03 -9.97
C ARG A 82 -7.14 -4.35 -9.83
N GLN A 83 -6.46 -5.47 -9.56
CA GLN A 83 -7.11 -6.75 -9.25
C GLN A 83 -7.80 -6.74 -7.87
N LEU A 84 -7.40 -5.82 -6.99
CA LEU A 84 -7.92 -5.66 -5.64
C LEU A 84 -8.83 -4.42 -5.49
N ASP A 85 -9.33 -3.86 -6.59
CA ASP A 85 -10.17 -2.64 -6.66
C ASP A 85 -11.25 -2.55 -5.57
N GLY A 86 -12.09 -3.58 -5.42
CA GLY A 86 -13.15 -3.62 -4.40
C GLY A 86 -12.69 -3.52 -2.94
N LEU A 87 -11.38 -3.69 -2.68
CA LEU A 87 -10.73 -3.57 -1.36
C LEU A 87 -10.01 -2.22 -1.14
N GLN A 88 -9.86 -1.39 -2.17
CA GLN A 88 -9.22 -0.06 -2.09
C GLN A 88 -9.99 0.90 -1.17
N GLY A 89 -9.26 1.84 -0.56
CA GLY A 89 -9.73 2.77 0.48
C GLY A 89 -10.18 2.12 1.80
N LYS A 90 -10.39 0.80 1.79
CA LYS A 90 -10.98 0.02 2.90
C LYS A 90 -9.95 -0.85 3.58
N SER A 91 -9.24 -1.69 2.82
CA SER A 91 -8.32 -2.73 3.31
C SER A 91 -6.91 -2.59 2.77
N ILE A 92 -6.77 -1.98 1.60
CA ILE A 92 -5.53 -1.58 0.96
C ILE A 92 -5.65 -0.08 0.59
N PRO A 93 -4.53 0.63 0.34
CA PRO A 93 -4.54 1.98 -0.22
C PRO A 93 -5.46 2.10 -1.45
N GLU A 94 -6.14 3.23 -1.62
CA GLU A 94 -6.55 3.68 -2.95
C GLU A 94 -5.34 3.81 -3.88
N CYS A 95 -5.54 3.49 -5.16
CA CYS A 95 -4.53 3.56 -6.20
C CYS A 95 -5.00 4.51 -7.30
N TYR A 96 -4.57 5.77 -7.20
CA TYR A 96 -4.89 6.82 -8.18
C TYR A 96 -4.31 6.51 -9.57
N GLY A 97 -3.25 5.69 -9.64
CA GLY A 97 -2.84 5.01 -10.87
C GLY A 97 -1.34 5.02 -11.12
N LEU A 98 -0.95 4.43 -12.26
CA LEU A 98 0.42 4.41 -12.77
C LEU A 98 0.57 5.38 -13.94
N TYR A 99 1.55 6.27 -13.81
CA TYR A 99 1.78 7.39 -14.72
C TYR A 99 3.21 7.37 -15.25
N ASN A 100 3.40 7.94 -16.43
CA ASN A 100 4.70 8.10 -17.07
C ASN A 100 5.22 9.53 -16.84
N GLY A 101 6.54 9.70 -16.70
CA GLY A 101 7.18 11.00 -16.52
C GLY A 101 8.62 11.01 -17.00
N MET A 102 9.20 12.20 -17.05
CA MET A 102 10.59 12.44 -17.44
C MET A 102 11.25 13.34 -16.40
N ILE A 103 12.48 13.01 -15.98
CA ILE A 103 13.31 13.83 -15.08
C ILE A 103 14.70 13.89 -15.70
N ASP A 104 15.19 15.10 -15.99
CA ASP A 104 16.50 15.36 -16.61
C ASP A 104 16.78 14.52 -17.89
N GLY A 105 15.72 14.27 -18.67
CA GLY A 105 15.77 13.45 -19.89
C GLY A 105 15.71 11.93 -19.67
N VAL A 106 15.72 11.47 -18.42
CA VAL A 106 15.56 10.06 -18.05
C VAL A 106 14.07 9.72 -17.87
N PRO A 107 13.56 8.60 -18.42
CA PRO A 107 12.18 8.18 -18.22
C PRO A 107 11.96 7.57 -16.83
N TYR A 108 10.82 7.88 -16.23
CA TYR A 108 10.35 7.35 -14.94
C TYR A 108 8.90 6.87 -15.06
N LYS A 109 8.54 5.88 -14.23
CA LYS A 109 7.14 5.61 -13.86
C LYS A 109 6.88 6.01 -12.42
N CYS A 110 5.68 6.53 -12.18
CA CYS A 110 5.19 6.98 -10.87
C CYS A 110 3.87 6.27 -10.57
N LEU A 111 3.81 5.53 -9.46
CA LEU A 111 2.57 4.93 -8.94
C LEU A 111 2.08 5.79 -7.76
N LEU A 112 0.86 6.30 -7.86
CA LEU A 112 0.23 7.19 -6.89
C LEU A 112 -0.77 6.40 -6.05
N LEU A 113 -0.64 6.47 -4.72
CA LEU A 113 -1.45 5.73 -3.74
C LEU A 113 -1.95 6.64 -2.60
N GLU A 114 -3.03 6.25 -1.91
CA GLU A 114 -3.48 6.81 -0.61
C GLU A 114 -2.30 6.90 0.36
N TYR A 115 -2.07 8.06 0.98
CA TYR A 115 -1.14 8.13 2.12
C TYR A 115 -1.81 7.61 3.38
N CYS A 116 -1.72 6.30 3.58
CA CYS A 116 -2.04 5.66 4.86
C CYS A 116 -1.13 6.23 5.95
N ASN A 117 -1.66 7.13 6.79
CA ASN A 117 -0.90 7.87 7.78
C ASN A 117 -0.93 7.09 9.11
N PRO A 118 0.19 6.49 9.58
CA PRO A 118 0.17 5.70 10.81
C PRO A 118 -0.22 6.57 12.02
N ASP A 119 -1.14 6.06 12.86
CA ASP A 119 -1.73 6.78 14.00
C ASP A 119 -0.65 7.56 14.80
N LYS A 120 -0.65 8.91 14.64
CA LYS A 120 0.54 9.77 14.75
C LYS A 120 1.26 9.71 16.09
N GLY A 121 2.25 8.82 16.20
CA GLY A 121 3.06 8.62 17.41
C GLY A 121 2.34 7.86 18.53
N LEU A 122 1.18 7.26 18.27
CA LEU A 122 0.50 6.39 19.22
C LEU A 122 1.06 4.97 19.12
N ALA A 123 1.39 4.37 20.27
CA ALA A 123 1.78 2.96 20.32
C ALA A 123 0.58 2.08 19.95
N VAL A 124 0.63 1.51 18.74
CA VAL A 124 -0.43 0.65 18.18
C VAL A 124 -0.58 -0.60 19.03
N THR A 125 -1.48 -0.53 20.00
CA THR A 125 -1.83 -1.68 20.83
C THR A 125 -2.58 -2.70 19.98
N TYR A 126 -1.87 -3.74 19.54
CA TYR A 126 -2.47 -4.91 18.89
C TYR A 126 -3.39 -5.64 19.89
N ASN A 127 -4.61 -5.14 19.98
CA ASN A 127 -5.71 -5.79 20.70
C ASN A 127 -6.35 -6.89 19.84
N GLU A 128 -7.30 -7.59 20.43
CA GLU A 128 -7.95 -8.74 19.80
C GLU A 128 -8.73 -8.39 18.52
N LYS A 129 -9.44 -7.26 18.52
CA LYS A 129 -10.18 -6.76 17.34
C LYS A 129 -9.21 -6.45 16.20
N LEU A 130 -8.12 -5.71 16.47
CA LEU A 130 -7.15 -5.33 15.45
C LEU A 130 -6.48 -6.56 14.81
N ARG A 131 -6.14 -7.57 15.62
CA ARG A 131 -5.69 -8.88 15.11
C ARG A 131 -6.71 -9.52 14.16
N CYS A 132 -7.97 -9.58 14.56
CA CYS A 132 -9.07 -10.08 13.70
C CYS A 132 -9.24 -9.29 12.40
N ASP A 133 -9.12 -7.97 12.44
CA ASP A 133 -9.28 -7.13 11.25
C ASP A 133 -8.11 -7.31 10.25
N ILE A 134 -6.88 -7.54 10.74
CA ILE A 134 -5.74 -7.94 9.89
C ILE A 134 -6.03 -9.29 9.21
N MET A 135 -6.45 -10.31 9.99
CA MET A 135 -6.81 -11.63 9.47
C MET A 135 -7.93 -11.55 8.41
N LEU A 136 -8.97 -10.73 8.63
CA LEU A 136 -10.08 -10.51 7.69
C LEU A 136 -9.60 -9.94 6.36
N ARG A 137 -8.72 -8.94 6.39
CA ARG A 137 -8.23 -8.25 5.18
C ARG A 137 -7.32 -9.15 4.35
N MET A 138 -6.43 -9.91 5.01
CA MET A 138 -5.59 -10.88 4.30
C MET A 138 -6.41 -12.03 3.71
N ALA A 139 -7.45 -12.50 4.42
CA ALA A 139 -8.38 -13.48 3.85
C ALA A 139 -9.13 -12.92 2.61
N ALA A 140 -9.50 -11.63 2.60
CA ALA A 140 -10.14 -10.99 1.45
C ALA A 140 -9.20 -10.84 0.24
N ILE A 141 -7.94 -10.48 0.45
CA ILE A 141 -6.91 -10.42 -0.61
C ILE A 141 -6.68 -11.80 -1.22
N HIS A 142 -6.59 -12.85 -0.40
CA HIS A 142 -6.41 -14.24 -0.87
C HIS A 142 -7.66 -14.82 -1.55
N ALA A 143 -8.86 -14.36 -1.17
CA ALA A 143 -10.10 -14.74 -1.84
C ALA A 143 -10.18 -14.22 -3.29
N LEU A 144 -9.48 -13.12 -3.60
CA LEU A 144 -9.29 -12.61 -4.97
C LEU A 144 -8.11 -13.28 -5.71
N GLY A 145 -7.49 -14.31 -5.12
CA GLY A 145 -6.39 -15.05 -5.74
C GLY A 145 -5.03 -14.34 -5.68
N ILE A 146 -4.84 -13.36 -4.80
CA ILE A 146 -3.55 -12.69 -4.61
C ILE A 146 -2.85 -13.18 -3.34
N VAL A 147 -1.55 -13.45 -3.45
CA VAL A 147 -0.61 -13.59 -2.32
C VAL A 147 0.26 -12.32 -2.31
N HIS A 148 0.54 -11.75 -1.13
CA HIS A 148 1.26 -10.49 -0.98
C HIS A 148 2.79 -10.63 -1.10
N GLY A 149 3.34 -11.76 -0.69
CA GLY A 149 4.76 -12.15 -0.82
C GLY A 149 5.69 -11.72 0.31
N ASN A 150 5.33 -10.74 1.15
CA ASN A 150 6.14 -10.32 2.31
C ASN A 150 5.32 -9.65 3.44
N ILE A 151 4.12 -10.15 3.74
CA ILE A 151 3.24 -9.51 4.73
C ILE A 151 3.60 -9.80 6.21
N THR A 152 4.50 -10.76 6.46
CA THR A 152 5.08 -10.98 7.81
C THR A 152 6.03 -9.86 8.25
N ASP A 153 6.41 -8.96 7.33
CA ASP A 153 7.02 -7.69 7.65
C ASP A 153 5.95 -6.72 8.18
N SER A 154 6.05 -6.35 9.46
CA SER A 154 5.06 -5.49 10.12
C SER A 154 4.99 -4.08 9.52
N THR A 155 6.00 -3.63 8.78
CA THR A 155 5.96 -2.34 8.07
C THR A 155 4.96 -2.32 6.91
N HIS A 156 4.50 -3.48 6.45
CA HIS A 156 3.47 -3.62 5.43
C HIS A 156 2.03 -3.56 5.99
N ILE A 157 1.85 -3.34 7.29
CA ILE A 157 0.55 -3.19 7.96
C ILE A 157 0.52 -1.83 8.67
N ILE A 158 -0.04 -0.81 8.02
CA ILE A 158 -0.26 0.50 8.63
C ILE A 158 -1.61 0.49 9.35
N VAL A 159 -1.66 0.98 10.59
CA VAL A 159 -2.94 1.23 11.29
C VAL A 159 -3.20 2.73 11.27
N GLN A 160 -4.36 3.08 10.72
CA GLN A 160 -4.87 4.44 10.65
C GLN A 160 -6.33 4.43 11.12
N ASP A 161 -6.70 5.35 12.01
CA ASP A 161 -8.05 5.44 12.58
C ASP A 161 -8.47 4.12 13.27
N GLY A 162 -7.51 3.39 13.84
CA GLY A 162 -7.72 2.05 14.42
C GLY A 162 -8.08 0.95 13.42
N MET A 163 -7.95 1.20 12.11
CA MET A 163 -8.32 0.30 11.02
C MET A 163 -7.09 -0.05 10.16
N PRO A 164 -6.67 -1.33 10.09
CA PRO A 164 -5.44 -1.69 9.38
C PRO A 164 -5.57 -1.51 7.87
N ARG A 165 -4.47 -1.14 7.20
CA ARG A 165 -4.27 -1.04 5.75
C ARG A 165 -3.08 -1.90 5.38
N ILE A 166 -3.27 -2.79 4.42
CA ILE A 166 -2.23 -3.67 3.88
C ILE A 166 -1.58 -2.96 2.69
N ILE A 167 -0.26 -2.77 2.73
CA ILE A 167 0.48 -1.94 1.75
C ILE A 167 1.65 -2.70 1.10
N SER A 168 2.14 -2.19 -0.04
CA SER A 168 3.38 -2.64 -0.70
C SER A 168 3.29 -4.02 -1.37
N PHE A 169 2.46 -4.11 -2.42
CA PHE A 169 2.27 -5.32 -3.23
C PHE A 169 3.42 -5.59 -4.24
N SER A 170 4.61 -5.02 -4.02
CA SER A 170 5.81 -5.15 -4.87
C SER A 170 6.42 -6.57 -4.95
N LYS A 171 5.92 -7.50 -4.14
CA LYS A 171 6.26 -8.94 -4.17
C LYS A 171 5.02 -9.83 -4.31
N ALA A 172 3.88 -9.22 -4.66
CA ALA A 172 2.63 -9.93 -4.80
C ALA A 172 2.60 -10.79 -6.06
N VAL A 173 1.91 -11.93 -5.98
CA VAL A 173 1.81 -12.91 -7.08
C VAL A 173 0.41 -13.49 -7.18
N PHE A 174 -0.02 -13.78 -8.41
CA PHE A 174 -1.29 -14.44 -8.66
C PHE A 174 -1.23 -15.93 -8.26
N HIS A 175 -2.06 -16.30 -7.30
CA HIS A 175 -2.17 -17.63 -6.74
C HIS A 175 -3.12 -18.48 -7.60
N LYS A 176 -2.55 -19.24 -8.55
CA LYS A 176 -3.29 -20.12 -9.50
C LYS A 176 -4.23 -21.17 -8.86
N ARG A 177 -4.18 -21.38 -7.55
CA ARG A 177 -5.10 -22.25 -6.82
C ARG A 177 -6.06 -21.38 -6.03
N VAL A 178 -7.36 -21.69 -6.12
CA VAL A 178 -8.34 -21.15 -5.17
C VAL A 178 -7.90 -21.55 -3.77
N CYS A 179 -7.38 -20.60 -2.99
CA CYS A 179 -7.16 -20.79 -1.56
C CYS A 179 -8.56 -20.78 -0.92
N HIS A 180 -9.10 -21.96 -0.62
CA HIS A 180 -10.53 -22.26 -0.49
C HIS A 180 -11.23 -21.68 0.76
N GLY A 181 -10.85 -20.50 1.23
CA GLY A 181 -11.65 -19.85 2.27
C GLY A 181 -11.68 -20.60 3.60
N ILE A 182 -10.65 -21.43 3.88
CA ILE A 182 -9.87 -21.33 5.14
C ILE A 182 -10.70 -22.15 6.26
N PRO A 183 -10.18 -23.03 7.17
CA PRO A 183 -10.92 -23.51 8.41
C PRO A 183 -10.04 -23.96 9.66
N PHE A 184 -9.98 -23.45 10.92
CA PHE A 184 -10.76 -22.60 11.87
C PHE A 184 -9.83 -21.62 12.69
N VAL A 185 -10.38 -20.52 13.29
CA VAL A 185 -9.81 -19.49 14.23
C VAL A 185 -11.02 -18.74 14.82
N HIS A 186 -11.03 -18.26 16.07
CA HIS A 186 -12.21 -17.60 16.67
C HIS A 186 -11.94 -16.14 17.09
N CYS A 187 -12.75 -15.18 16.62
CA CYS A 187 -12.75 -13.79 17.07
C CYS A 187 -13.85 -13.50 18.10
N SER A 188 -13.60 -12.61 19.07
CA SER A 188 -14.59 -12.08 20.03
C SER A 188 -15.88 -11.56 19.40
N ASN A 189 -15.82 -11.01 18.19
CA ASN A 189 -16.99 -10.58 17.41
C ASN A 189 -17.81 -11.75 16.80
N GLY A 190 -17.60 -12.98 17.26
CA GLY A 190 -18.28 -14.21 16.81
C GLY A 190 -17.82 -14.72 15.44
N ARG A 191 -17.01 -13.97 14.69
CA ARG A 191 -16.54 -14.39 13.36
C ARG A 191 -15.50 -15.50 13.50
N THR A 192 -15.67 -16.56 12.73
CA THR A 192 -14.75 -17.71 12.73
C THR A 192 -13.88 -17.65 11.48
N LEU A 193 -12.55 -17.49 11.65
CA LEU A 193 -11.53 -17.13 10.64
C LEU A 193 -10.36 -18.12 10.51
N ARG A 194 -10.69 -19.39 10.65
CA ARG A 194 -10.52 -20.28 9.50
C ARG A 194 -9.09 -20.74 9.05
N ALA A 195 -8.14 -21.31 9.79
CA ALA A 195 -7.20 -22.34 9.23
C ALA A 195 -6.54 -22.17 7.79
N PRO A 196 -5.35 -21.59 7.59
CA PRO A 196 -4.90 -21.14 6.27
C PRO A 196 -4.41 -22.22 5.28
N CYS A 197 -4.75 -22.03 4.00
CA CYS A 197 -4.42 -22.92 2.87
C CYS A 197 -3.11 -22.58 2.12
N CYS A 198 -2.34 -21.59 2.58
CA CYS A 198 -1.09 -21.14 1.96
C CYS A 198 -0.07 -20.72 3.04
N PRO A 199 1.25 -20.75 2.74
CA PRO A 199 2.29 -20.40 3.71
C PRO A 199 2.17 -18.97 4.26
N GLU A 200 1.72 -18.01 3.44
CA GLU A 200 1.58 -16.61 3.84
C GLU A 200 0.51 -16.42 4.92
N LEU A 201 -0.71 -16.92 4.68
CA LEU A 201 -1.76 -16.83 5.69
C LEU A 201 -1.42 -17.70 6.92
N ALA A 202 -0.58 -18.72 6.80
CA ALA A 202 -0.05 -19.49 7.94
C ALA A 202 0.91 -18.65 8.80
N GLY A 203 1.82 -17.90 8.19
CA GLY A 203 2.64 -16.90 8.88
C GLY A 203 1.76 -15.87 9.60
N ILE A 204 0.81 -15.26 8.88
CA ILE A 204 -0.11 -14.27 9.43
C ILE A 204 -1.01 -14.82 10.54
N ALA A 205 -1.49 -16.06 10.42
CA ALA A 205 -2.22 -16.73 11.50
C ALA A 205 -1.34 -17.05 12.73
N SER A 206 -0.02 -17.18 12.58
CA SER A 206 0.90 -17.33 13.72
C SER A 206 1.19 -16.00 14.44
N CYS A 207 1.24 -14.89 13.70
CA CYS A 207 1.49 -13.54 14.24
C CYS A 207 0.23 -12.87 14.81
N TYR A 208 -0.93 -13.08 14.16
CA TYR A 208 -2.17 -12.35 14.43
C TYR A 208 -3.38 -13.28 14.71
N GLY A 209 -3.22 -14.60 14.66
CA GLY A 209 -4.26 -15.56 15.05
C GLY A 209 -4.34 -15.80 16.56
N PHE A 210 -5.25 -16.68 16.97
CA PHE A 210 -5.54 -16.97 18.37
C PHE A 210 -4.86 -18.24 18.86
N ASN A 211 -3.74 -18.09 19.57
CA ASN A 211 -3.22 -19.14 20.42
C ASN A 211 -3.85 -19.05 21.82
N ARG A 212 -4.64 -20.06 22.20
CA ARG A 212 -5.04 -20.28 23.61
C ARG A 212 -3.83 -20.82 24.41
N GLY A 213 -2.82 -20.00 24.69
CA GLY A 213 -1.62 -20.48 25.39
C GLY A 213 -0.62 -19.44 25.90
N TYR A 214 -0.05 -18.60 25.02
CA TYR A 214 1.15 -17.79 25.32
C TYR A 214 1.08 -16.38 24.69
N PRO A 215 1.90 -15.41 25.14
CA PRO A 215 1.69 -13.98 24.89
C PRO A 215 2.06 -13.55 23.46
N PRO A 216 1.63 -12.34 23.04
CA PRO A 216 2.00 -11.79 21.74
C PRO A 216 3.48 -11.42 21.63
N ILE A 217 3.91 -11.20 20.39
CA ILE A 217 5.26 -10.82 19.96
C ILE A 217 5.78 -9.63 20.79
N SER A 218 7.02 -9.73 21.27
CA SER A 218 7.76 -8.64 21.91
C SER A 218 8.33 -7.66 20.88
N GLU A 219 8.49 -6.41 21.31
CA GLU A 219 9.07 -5.29 20.53
C GLU A 219 10.49 -5.56 20.00
#